data_AF-A0A220VD54-F1
#
_entry.id   AF-A0A220VD54-F1
#
_cell.length_a   1.000
_cell.length_b   1.000
_cell.length_c   1.000
_cell.angle_alpha   90.00
_cell.angle_beta   90.00
_cell.angle_gamma   90.00
#
_symmetry.space_group_name_H-M   'P 1'
#
loop_
_entity.id
_entity.type
_entity.pdbx_description
1 polymer ?
#
loop_
_entity_poly.entity_id
_entity_poly.type
_entity_poly.pdbx_seq_one_letter_code
_entity_poly.pdbx_strand_id
1 'polypeptide(L)'
;MIEDRPFDGWSSVDEFLSISGLKNSTDKKYLSVKSDYFLIESSVKTNNMTWKMRSLFYQNKNKWKNFYRFLVITYEENNPNH
;
A
#
# COMPACT_ATOMS: atom_id res chain seq x y z
N MET A 1 -16.75 5.06 -8.81
CA MET A 1 -15.84 4.29 -9.69
C MET A 1 -14.98 3.25 -8.97
N ILE A 2 -14.75 3.37 -7.64
CA ILE A 2 -14.16 2.24 -6.89
C ILE A 2 -15.24 1.19 -6.58
N GLU A 3 -16.48 1.64 -6.47
CA GLU A 3 -17.68 0.85 -6.20
C GLU A 3 -17.93 -0.21 -7.29
N ASP A 4 -17.57 0.10 -8.54
CA ASP A 4 -17.70 -0.79 -9.70
C ASP A 4 -16.41 -1.56 -10.02
N ARG A 5 -15.42 -1.54 -9.11
CA ARG A 5 -14.18 -2.28 -9.31
C ARG A 5 -14.47 -3.79 -9.25
N PRO A 6 -14.07 -4.57 -10.26
CA PRO A 6 -14.18 -6.03 -10.20
C PRO A 6 -13.46 -6.58 -8.96
N PHE A 7 -13.89 -7.73 -8.48
CA PHE A 7 -13.26 -8.39 -7.32
C PHE A 7 -11.74 -8.54 -7.47
N ASP A 8 -11.28 -8.98 -8.65
CA ASP A 8 -9.86 -9.12 -8.98
C ASP A 8 -9.21 -7.81 -9.49
N GLY A 9 -9.99 -6.73 -9.59
CA GLY A 9 -9.59 -5.49 -10.24
C GLY A 9 -9.60 -5.55 -11.77
N TRP A 10 -9.09 -4.48 -12.40
CA TRP A 10 -8.98 -4.40 -13.85
C TRP A 10 -7.67 -5.04 -14.35
N SER A 11 -7.76 -5.76 -15.46
CA SER A 11 -6.61 -6.40 -16.10
C SER A 11 -5.69 -5.39 -16.81
N SER A 12 -6.22 -4.22 -17.17
CA SER A 12 -5.48 -3.16 -17.87
C SER A 12 -6.05 -1.77 -17.58
N VAL A 13 -5.25 -0.73 -17.83
CA VAL A 13 -5.72 0.66 -17.76
C VAL A 13 -6.78 0.94 -18.82
N ASP A 14 -6.71 0.29 -19.99
CA ASP A 14 -7.72 0.44 -21.05
C ASP A 14 -9.09 -0.08 -20.63
N GLU A 15 -9.12 -1.22 -19.95
CA GLU A 15 -10.36 -1.77 -19.38
C GLU A 15 -10.98 -0.80 -18.37
N PHE A 16 -10.19 -0.27 -17.44
CA PHE A 16 -10.62 0.76 -16.50
C PHE A 16 -11.15 2.03 -17.22
N LEU A 17 -10.44 2.52 -18.25
CA LEU A 17 -10.84 3.70 -19.01
C LEU A 17 -12.14 3.51 -19.82
N SER A 18 -12.43 2.27 -20.22
CA SER A 18 -13.62 1.94 -21.00
C SER A 18 -14.92 2.06 -20.21
N ILE A 19 -14.89 1.73 -18.92
CA ILE A 19 -16.06 1.77 -18.04
C ILE A 19 -16.18 3.09 -17.25
N SER A 20 -15.09 3.85 -17.18
CA SER A 20 -15.04 5.11 -16.42
C SER A 20 -15.57 6.32 -17.19
N GLY A 21 -15.92 6.15 -18.46
CA GLY A 21 -16.28 7.28 -19.34
C GLY A 21 -15.10 8.17 -19.74
N LEU A 22 -13.87 7.82 -19.34
CA LEU A 22 -12.64 8.60 -19.54
C LEU A 22 -11.78 8.06 -20.70
N LYS A 23 -12.42 7.40 -21.68
CA LYS A 23 -11.78 6.61 -22.75
C LYS A 23 -10.67 7.34 -23.52
N ASN A 24 -10.75 8.67 -23.64
CA ASN A 24 -9.78 9.51 -24.36
C ASN A 24 -8.90 10.37 -23.43
N SER A 25 -8.76 10.00 -22.16
CA SER A 25 -7.96 10.79 -21.22
C SER A 25 -6.47 10.77 -21.59
N THR A 26 -5.84 11.95 -21.60
CA THR A 26 -4.38 12.11 -21.75
C THR A 26 -3.60 11.58 -20.55
N ASP A 27 -4.30 11.28 -19.47
CA ASP A 27 -3.73 10.89 -18.17
C ASP A 27 -3.46 9.39 -18.06
N LYS A 28 -3.78 8.61 -19.10
CA LYS A 28 -3.48 7.17 -19.17
C LYS A 28 -2.04 6.85 -18.76
N LYS A 29 -1.08 7.71 -19.11
CA LYS A 29 0.35 7.55 -18.78
C LYS A 29 0.69 7.61 -17.29
N TYR A 30 -0.21 8.14 -16.46
CA TYR A 30 -0.04 8.24 -15.01
C TYR A 30 -0.78 7.14 -14.24
N LEU A 31 -1.51 6.28 -14.96
CA LEU A 31 -2.29 5.20 -14.37
C LEU A 31 -1.58 3.85 -14.55
N SER A 32 -1.76 2.97 -13.57
CA SER A 32 -1.26 1.60 -13.62
C SER A 32 -2.24 0.68 -12.89
N VAL A 33 -2.35 -0.56 -13.37
CA VAL A 33 -3.05 -1.66 -12.69
C VAL A 33 -2.09 -2.54 -11.88
N LYS A 34 -0.81 -2.15 -11.82
CA LYS A 34 0.25 -2.82 -11.06
C LYS A 34 0.96 -1.81 -10.18
N SER A 35 1.45 -2.27 -9.04
CA SER A 35 2.35 -1.49 -8.18
C SER A 35 3.70 -2.17 -8.10
N ASP A 36 4.77 -1.38 -8.21
CA ASP A 36 6.12 -1.82 -7.88
C ASP A 36 6.46 -1.55 -6.41
N TYR A 37 5.62 -0.77 -5.70
CA TYR A 37 5.87 -0.34 -4.32
C TYR A 37 4.76 -0.84 -3.38
N PHE A 38 5.16 -1.35 -2.22
CA PHE A 38 4.23 -1.86 -1.21
C PHE A 38 4.62 -1.33 0.16
N LEU A 39 3.64 -0.86 0.93
CA LEU A 39 3.83 -0.53 2.33
C LEU A 39 3.37 -1.71 3.18
N ILE A 40 4.24 -2.21 4.05
CA ILE A 40 3.89 -3.19 5.06
C ILE A 40 3.92 -2.51 6.41
N GLU A 41 2.82 -2.64 7.14
CA GLU A 41 2.70 -2.19 8.51
C GLU A 41 2.51 -3.40 9.41
N SER A 42 3.33 -3.50 10.46
CA SER A 42 3.15 -4.50 11.50
C SER A 42 3.09 -3.83 12.86
N SER A 43 2.30 -4.43 13.75
CA SER A 43 2.19 -3.98 15.12
C SER A 43 2.33 -5.15 16.08
N VAL A 44 3.15 -4.96 17.11
CA VAL A 44 3.33 -5.92 18.19
C VAL A 44 2.94 -5.23 19.48
N LYS A 45 1.92 -5.77 20.15
CA LYS A 45 1.45 -5.30 21.45
C LYS A 45 2.01 -6.22 22.53
N THR A 46 2.68 -5.62 23.51
CA THR A 46 3.03 -6.26 24.79
C THR A 46 2.22 -5.60 25.90
N ASN A 47 2.37 -6.07 27.15
CA ASN A 47 1.62 -5.53 28.28
C ASN A 47 1.86 -4.02 28.49
N ASN A 48 3.09 -3.54 28.20
CA ASN A 48 3.52 -2.19 28.55
C ASN A 48 3.85 -1.32 27.33
N MET A 49 3.84 -1.89 26.13
CA MET A 49 4.31 -1.18 24.94
C MET A 49 3.64 -1.69 23.68
N THR A 50 3.42 -0.78 22.73
CA THR A 50 3.07 -1.15 21.36
C THR A 50 4.17 -0.71 20.41
N TRP A 51 4.75 -1.67 19.72
CA TRP A 51 5.66 -1.43 18.59
C TRP A 51 4.85 -1.33 17.31
N LYS A 52 5.13 -0.30 16.51
CA LYS A 52 4.65 -0.21 15.14
C LYS A 52 5.86 -0.09 14.22
N MET A 53 5.91 -0.96 13.21
CA MET A 53 6.92 -0.93 12.16
C MET A 53 6.23 -0.69 10.83
N ARG A 54 6.75 0.27 10.07
CA ARG A 54 6.35 0.55 8.69
C ARG A 54 7.55 0.31 7.78
N SER A 55 7.35 -0.47 6.73
CA SER A 55 8.39 -0.86 5.77
C SER A 55 7.92 -0.63 4.35
N LEU A 56 8.76 -0.01 3.51
CA LEU A 56 8.50 0.21 2.09
C LEU A 56 9.27 -0.82 1.26
N PHE A 57 8.55 -1.65 0.52
CA PHE A 57 9.10 -2.66 -0.39
C PHE A 57 9.07 -2.14 -1.81
N TYR A 58 10.10 -2.49 -2.58
CA TYR A 58 10.15 -2.27 -4.02
C TYR A 58 10.38 -3.59 -4.75
N GLN A 59 9.56 -3.86 -5.76
CA GLN A 59 9.62 -5.04 -6.61
C GLN A 59 10.02 -4.62 -8.03
N ASN A 60 11.07 -5.23 -8.58
CA ASN A 60 11.48 -5.01 -9.97
C ASN A 60 11.63 -6.34 -10.70
N LYS A 61 10.81 -6.57 -11.74
CA LYS A 61 10.97 -7.66 -12.73
C LYS A 61 11.40 -8.99 -12.10
N ASN A 62 10.61 -9.48 -11.15
CA ASN A 62 10.80 -10.75 -10.42
C ASN A 62 11.93 -10.78 -9.38
N LYS A 63 12.56 -9.64 -9.09
CA LYS A 63 13.51 -9.49 -7.99
C LYS A 63 12.91 -8.56 -6.94
N TRP A 64 12.67 -9.11 -5.76
CA TRP A 64 12.37 -8.32 -4.56
C TRP A 64 13.67 -7.66 -4.13
N LYS A 65 13.73 -6.33 -4.18
CA LYS A 65 14.81 -5.57 -3.54
C LYS A 65 14.23 -4.92 -2.30
N ASN A 66 14.64 -5.43 -1.15
CA ASN A 66 14.23 -4.89 0.14
C ASN A 66 14.95 -3.55 0.35
N PHE A 67 14.22 -2.45 0.29
CA PHE A 67 14.71 -1.17 0.80
C PHE A 67 14.22 -1.02 2.23
N TYR A 68 15.07 -1.34 3.20
CA TYR A 68 14.72 -1.14 4.60
C TYR A 68 14.80 0.35 4.94
N ARG A 69 13.65 1.02 5.00
CA ARG A 69 13.50 2.25 5.77
C ARG A 69 12.63 1.92 6.98
N PHE A 70 13.26 1.77 8.13
CA PHE A 70 12.55 1.56 9.39
C PHE A 70 12.13 2.92 9.95
N LEU A 71 10.82 3.13 10.09
CA LEU A 71 10.31 4.09 11.05
C LEU A 71 9.72 3.27 12.19
N VAL A 72 10.46 3.22 13.30
CA VAL A 72 9.97 2.65 14.55
C VAL A 72 9.26 3.78 15.29
N ILE A 73 7.95 3.66 15.46
CA ILE A 73 7.21 4.50 16.39
C ILE A 73 6.91 3.62 17.59
N THR A 74 7.69 3.79 18.65
CA THR A 74 7.36 3.26 19.97
C THR A 74 6.31 4.15 20.61
N TYR A 75 5.18 3.56 20.97
CA TYR A 75 4.21 4.18 21.86
C TYR A 75 4.35 3.52 23.23
N GLU A 76 4.91 4.26 24.18
CA GLU A 76 4.75 3.98 25.61
C GLU A 76 3.51 4.71 26.08
N GLU A 77 2.48 3.96 26.46
CA GLU A 77 1.59 4.43 27.50
C GLU A 77 0.91 3.25 28.15
N ASN A 78 1.23 3.05 29.43
CA ASN A 78 0.31 2.68 30.48
C ASN A 78 1.05 2.95 31.80
N ASN A 79 0.80 4.12 32.38
CA ASN A 79 0.90 4.24 33.83
C ASN A 79 -0.52 4.06 34.37
N PRO A 80 -0.91 2.86 34.84
CA PRO A 80 -2.23 2.69 35.42
C PRO A 80 -2.26 3.07 36.91
N ASN A 81 -1.12 3.26 37.58
CA ASN A 81 -0.93 3.76 38.95
C ASN A 81 0.52 3.48 39.41
N HIS A 82 1.41 4.47 39.35
CA HIS A 82 2.48 4.74 40.33
C HIS A 82 3.13 6.09 40.05
#